data_AF-A0A1I7KPI1-F1
#
_entry.id   AF-A0A1I7KPI1-F1
#
_cell.length_a   1.000
_cell.length_b   1.000
_cell.length_c   1.000
_cell.angle_alpha   90.00
_cell.angle_beta   90.00
_cell.angle_gamma   90.00
#
_symmetry.space_group_name_H-M   'P 1'
#
loop_
_entity.id
_entity.type
_entity.pdbx_description
1 polymer ?
#
loop_
_entity_poly.entity_id
_entity_poly.type
_entity_poly.pdbx_seq_one_letter_code
_entity_poly.pdbx_strand_id
1 'polypeptide(L)'
;MKHEPPFKPHPTKPGEYLCNLAGSVLIAGDAAYGDPAETTPEGQAVSRAFIERFLREATAHGFKQAGTLHALLRRNQSSARMINLATDAMNCIPKELRARIIEEQFNARLVPMEEAPAPDYPADVLRPGPDGVDPRFWAAGHAIERVRAEHGEEAIHRPEYGRLFAELHRYAPPALKKKMSDKARELGLIPQTTHVDEHGRPVYSLEQIAATLGTTVEELQRLNALHADEIQAMGGLYTGPVHPLQ
;
A
#
# COMPACT_ATOMS: atom_id res chain seq x y z
N MET A 1 11.24 33.89 -8.43
CA MET A 1 11.90 32.69 -7.88
C MET A 1 11.43 31.48 -8.67
N LYS A 2 12.28 30.49 -8.95
CA LYS A 2 11.82 29.25 -9.63
C LYS A 2 10.93 28.47 -8.66
N HIS A 3 9.67 28.22 -9.03
CA HIS A 3 8.77 27.39 -8.24
C HIS A 3 9.24 25.94 -8.31
N GLU A 4 9.55 25.35 -7.16
CA GLU A 4 9.81 23.92 -7.08
C GLU A 4 8.49 23.17 -7.26
N PRO A 5 8.37 22.25 -8.24
CA PRO A 5 7.13 21.52 -8.44
C PRO A 5 6.80 20.67 -7.20
N PRO A 6 5.51 20.59 -6.80
CA PRO A 6 5.09 19.85 -5.61
C PRO A 6 5.46 18.37 -5.63
N PHE A 7 5.49 17.79 -6.83
CA PHE A 7 5.81 16.39 -7.10
C PHE A 7 6.97 16.32 -8.09
N LYS A 8 7.93 15.44 -7.83
CA LYS A 8 9.04 15.13 -8.73
C LYS A 8 9.22 13.63 -8.83
N PRO A 9 9.49 13.04 -10.01
CA PRO A 9 9.82 11.63 -10.11
C PRO A 9 11.01 11.27 -9.21
N HIS A 10 10.96 10.09 -8.59
CA HIS A 10 12.07 9.59 -7.79
C HIS A 10 13.27 9.28 -8.69
N PRO A 11 14.48 9.78 -8.37
CA PRO A 11 15.62 9.71 -9.28
C PRO A 11 16.11 8.28 -9.57
N THR A 12 15.83 7.34 -8.66
CA THR A 12 16.33 5.95 -8.75
C THR A 12 15.23 4.88 -8.73
N LYS A 13 13.96 5.28 -8.66
CA LYS A 13 12.83 4.34 -8.51
C LYS A 13 11.74 4.68 -9.53
N PRO A 14 11.71 3.99 -10.67
CA PRO A 14 10.71 4.24 -11.71
C PRO A 14 9.28 4.09 -11.15
N GLY A 15 8.44 5.10 -11.40
CA GLY A 15 7.05 5.12 -10.93
C GLY A 15 6.82 5.72 -9.54
N GLU A 16 7.86 5.93 -8.73
CA GLU A 16 7.74 6.65 -7.45
C GLU A 16 7.89 8.18 -7.64
N TYR A 17 7.27 8.95 -6.74
CA TYR A 17 7.35 10.41 -6.72
C TYR A 17 7.79 10.92 -5.34
N LEU A 18 8.70 11.88 -5.34
CA LEU A 18 9.05 12.72 -4.21
C LEU A 18 8.01 13.84 -4.05
N CYS A 19 7.58 14.08 -2.82
CA CYS A 19 6.58 15.07 -2.47
C CYS A 19 7.18 16.10 -1.51
N ASN A 20 7.06 17.39 -1.84
CA ASN A 20 7.45 18.47 -0.92
C ASN A 20 6.26 18.92 -0.05
N LEU A 21 6.44 19.90 0.84
CA LEU A 21 5.39 20.35 1.75
C LEU A 21 4.14 20.85 1.01
N ALA A 22 4.30 21.55 -0.12
CA ALA A 22 3.17 21.98 -0.94
C ALA A 22 2.40 20.77 -1.50
N GLY A 23 3.11 19.74 -1.96
CA GLY A 23 2.50 18.48 -2.41
C GLY A 23 1.74 17.78 -1.28
N SER A 24 2.31 17.75 -0.07
CA SER A 24 1.67 17.14 1.10
C SER A 24 0.37 17.83 1.48
N VAL A 25 0.33 19.17 1.35
CA VAL A 25 -0.89 19.95 1.61
C VAL A 25 -1.96 19.70 0.55
N LEU A 26 -1.57 19.50 -0.71
CA LEU A 26 -2.52 19.15 -1.77
C LEU A 26 -3.14 17.76 -1.53
N ILE A 27 -2.33 16.77 -1.16
CA ILE A 27 -2.82 15.43 -0.76
C ILE A 27 -3.72 15.51 0.46
N ALA A 28 -3.34 16.31 1.48
CA ALA A 28 -4.18 16.51 2.66
C ALA A 28 -5.51 17.20 2.31
N GLY A 29 -5.53 18.09 1.31
CA GLY A 29 -6.75 18.71 0.80
C GLY A 29 -7.75 17.68 0.30
N ASP A 30 -7.26 16.74 -0.51
CA ASP A 30 -8.05 15.63 -1.03
C ASP A 30 -8.56 14.72 0.09
N ALA A 31 -7.68 14.32 1.02
CA ALA A 31 -8.09 13.53 2.18
C ALA A 31 -9.07 14.26 3.13
N ALA A 32 -9.04 15.60 3.18
CA ALA A 32 -9.89 16.39 4.06
C ALA A 32 -11.29 16.69 3.49
N TYR A 33 -11.39 16.82 2.15
CA TYR A 33 -12.56 17.37 1.47
C TYR A 33 -12.98 16.61 0.21
N GLY A 34 -12.28 15.53 -0.16
CA GLY A 34 -12.60 14.64 -1.26
C GLY A 34 -13.67 13.61 -0.91
N ASP A 35 -13.64 12.46 -1.57
CA ASP A 35 -14.65 11.43 -1.36
C ASP A 35 -14.57 10.89 0.08
N PRO A 36 -15.63 11.04 0.89
CA PRO A 36 -15.64 10.53 2.25
C PRO A 36 -15.57 9.00 2.35
N ALA A 37 -15.79 8.26 1.25
CA ALA A 37 -15.56 6.82 1.19
C ALA A 37 -14.06 6.45 1.09
N GLU A 38 -13.21 7.39 0.66
CA GLU A 38 -11.77 7.16 0.46
C GLU A 38 -10.92 7.55 1.68
N THR A 39 -11.49 8.31 2.64
CA THR A 39 -10.79 8.72 3.88
C THR A 39 -11.70 8.65 5.10
N THR A 40 -11.24 8.00 6.18
CA THR A 40 -12.01 7.91 7.44
C THR A 40 -12.26 9.27 8.09
N PRO A 41 -13.29 9.43 8.94
CA PRO A 41 -13.56 10.69 9.64
C PRO A 41 -12.36 11.23 10.43
N GLU A 42 -11.57 10.35 11.05
CA GLU A 42 -10.35 10.70 11.79
C GLU A 42 -9.25 11.17 10.83
N GLY A 43 -9.06 10.47 9.70
CA GLY A 43 -8.11 10.86 8.65
C GLY A 43 -8.43 12.23 8.04
N GLN A 44 -9.73 12.53 7.86
CA GLN A 44 -10.19 13.83 7.43
C GLN A 44 -9.89 14.91 8.47
N ALA A 45 -10.12 14.63 9.76
CA ALA A 45 -9.84 15.57 10.86
C ALA A 45 -8.34 15.90 10.98
N VAL A 46 -7.48 14.88 10.90
CA VAL A 46 -6.02 15.05 10.90
C VAL A 46 -5.55 15.87 9.69
N SER A 47 -6.12 15.60 8.52
CA SER A 47 -5.79 16.34 7.29
C SER A 47 -6.23 17.80 7.37
N ARG A 48 -7.39 18.10 7.97
CA ARG A 48 -7.83 19.47 8.24
C ARG A 48 -6.89 20.19 9.21
N ALA A 49 -6.52 19.56 10.32
CA ALA A 49 -5.60 20.15 11.29
C ALA A 49 -4.22 20.46 10.70
N PHE A 50 -3.73 19.60 9.80
CA PHE A 50 -2.49 19.84 9.06
C PHE A 50 -2.57 21.05 8.13
N ILE A 51 -3.64 21.14 7.34
CA ILE A 51 -3.89 22.27 6.45
C ILE A 51 -3.94 23.57 7.26
N GLU A 52 -4.65 23.57 8.39
CA GLU A 52 -4.74 24.74 9.28
C GLU A 52 -3.38 25.15 9.84
N ARG A 53 -2.56 24.18 10.26
CA ARG A 53 -1.19 24.46 10.71
C ARG A 53 -0.35 25.05 9.59
N PHE A 54 -0.32 24.42 8.41
CA PHE A 54 0.43 24.90 7.27
C PHE A 54 0.06 26.35 6.91
N LEU A 55 -1.24 26.64 6.85
CA LEU A 55 -1.73 27.99 6.54
C LEU A 55 -1.35 29.00 7.61
N ARG A 56 -1.44 28.62 8.89
CA ARG A 56 -1.03 29.47 10.03
C ARG A 56 0.46 29.82 9.95
N GLU A 57 1.33 28.84 9.72
CA GLU A 57 2.77 29.07 9.59
C GLU A 57 3.11 29.90 8.35
N ALA A 58 2.49 29.59 7.20
CA ALA A 58 2.67 30.40 6.00
C ALA A 58 2.27 31.86 6.24
N THR A 59 1.13 32.11 6.91
CA THR A 59 0.66 33.46 7.23
C THR A 59 1.55 34.18 8.23
N ALA A 60 2.03 33.49 9.26
CA ALA A 60 3.02 34.04 10.20
C ALA A 60 4.29 34.51 9.49
N HIS A 61 4.63 33.87 8.37
CA HIS A 61 5.76 34.23 7.51
C HIS A 61 5.38 35.04 6.25
N GLY A 62 4.24 35.73 6.28
CA GLY A 62 3.89 36.75 5.28
C GLY A 62 3.03 36.28 4.11
N PHE A 63 2.53 35.04 4.11
CA PHE A 63 1.56 34.58 3.13
C PHE A 63 0.18 35.23 3.35
N LYS A 64 -0.29 36.01 2.37
CA LYS A 64 -1.53 36.80 2.48
C LYS A 64 -2.78 36.12 1.94
N GLN A 65 -2.63 35.00 1.23
CA GLN A 65 -3.74 34.35 0.50
C GLN A 65 -4.23 33.05 1.16
N ALA A 66 -4.07 32.93 2.48
CA ALA A 66 -4.48 31.73 3.23
C ALA A 66 -5.96 31.38 3.05
N GLY A 67 -6.86 32.36 3.16
CA GLY A 67 -8.29 32.13 2.94
C GLY A 67 -8.63 31.66 1.53
N THR A 68 -7.96 32.22 0.51
CA THR A 68 -8.13 31.80 -0.89
C THR A 68 -7.64 30.38 -1.11
N LEU A 69 -6.47 30.03 -0.58
CA LEU A 69 -5.93 28.68 -0.69
C LEU A 69 -6.82 27.67 0.04
N HIS A 70 -7.28 27.98 1.25
CA HIS A 70 -8.20 27.12 2.02
C HIS A 70 -9.51 26.90 1.29
N ALA A 71 -10.09 27.94 0.70
CA ALA A 71 -11.32 27.84 -0.07
C ALA A 71 -11.16 26.97 -1.32
N LEU A 72 -10.00 27.03 -1.99
CA LEU A 72 -9.70 26.15 -3.13
C LEU A 72 -9.53 24.69 -2.70
N LEU A 73 -8.83 24.43 -1.58
CA LEU A 73 -8.70 23.08 -1.02
C LEU A 73 -10.07 22.50 -0.65
N ARG A 74 -10.95 23.31 -0.04
CA ARG A 74 -12.32 22.88 0.33
C ARG A 74 -13.20 22.51 -0.87
N ARG A 75 -12.92 23.06 -2.06
CA ARG A 75 -13.65 22.72 -3.29
C ARG A 75 -13.17 21.41 -3.90
N ASN A 76 -12.03 20.89 -3.43
CA ASN A 76 -11.33 19.71 -3.93
C ASN A 76 -11.25 19.61 -5.47
N GLN A 77 -11.00 20.74 -6.14
CA GLN A 77 -10.82 20.79 -7.59
C GLN A 77 -9.39 21.25 -7.89
N SER A 78 -8.59 20.32 -8.39
CA SER A 78 -7.21 20.62 -8.76
C SER A 78 -7.17 21.73 -9.81
N SER A 79 -6.40 22.78 -9.53
CA SER A 79 -6.20 23.90 -10.43
C SER A 79 -4.79 24.42 -10.34
N ALA A 80 -4.27 24.96 -11.45
CA ALA A 80 -2.95 25.60 -11.47
C ALA A 80 -2.84 26.71 -10.42
N ARG A 81 -3.94 27.44 -10.16
CA ARG A 81 -4.00 28.46 -9.11
C ARG A 81 -3.81 27.89 -7.71
N MET A 82 -4.45 26.75 -7.40
CA MET A 82 -4.28 26.08 -6.11
C MET A 82 -2.84 25.59 -5.90
N ILE A 83 -2.25 24.98 -6.93
CA ILE A 83 -0.87 24.50 -6.91
C ILE A 83 0.14 25.65 -6.69
N ASN A 84 -0.05 26.75 -7.41
CA ASN A 84 0.81 27.92 -7.28
C ASN A 84 0.69 28.54 -5.88
N LEU A 85 -0.53 28.69 -5.36
CA LEU A 85 -0.75 29.22 -4.02
C LEU A 85 -0.18 28.32 -2.91
N ALA A 86 -0.28 27.00 -3.04
CA ALA A 86 0.35 26.06 -2.11
C ALA A 86 1.88 26.17 -2.15
N THR A 87 2.45 26.29 -3.35
CA THR A 87 3.90 26.49 -3.54
C THR A 87 4.36 27.84 -2.96
N ASP A 88 3.60 28.90 -3.18
CA ASP A 88 3.89 30.24 -2.64
C ASP A 88 3.83 30.26 -1.12
N ALA A 89 2.79 29.66 -0.53
CA ALA A 89 2.66 29.50 0.91
C ALA A 89 3.84 28.72 1.50
N MET A 90 4.24 27.60 0.87
CA MET A 90 5.42 26.83 1.28
C MET A 90 6.71 27.66 1.22
N ASN A 91 6.86 28.51 0.20
CA ASN A 91 8.06 29.33 0.03
C ASN A 91 8.18 30.45 1.07
N CYS A 92 7.06 30.89 1.67
CA CYS A 92 7.09 31.80 2.82
C CYS A 92 7.66 31.11 4.08
N ILE A 93 7.47 29.80 4.23
CA ILE A 93 7.89 29.07 5.44
C ILE A 93 9.42 28.83 5.41
N PRO A 94 10.16 29.10 6.51
CA PRO A 94 11.57 28.75 6.62
C PRO A 94 11.84 27.27 6.35
N LYS A 95 12.95 26.93 5.70
CA LYS A 95 13.23 25.55 5.24
C LYS A 95 13.28 24.55 6.41
N GLU A 96 13.81 24.98 7.53
CA GLU A 96 13.92 24.22 8.78
C GLU A 96 12.53 23.92 9.35
N LEU A 97 11.64 24.92 9.29
CA LEU A 97 10.26 24.77 9.76
C LEU A 97 9.42 23.91 8.80
N ARG A 98 9.69 23.96 7.49
CA ARG A 98 9.06 23.04 6.52
C ARG A 98 9.36 21.59 6.84
N ALA A 99 10.62 21.27 7.13
CA ALA A 99 11.04 19.92 7.50
C ALA A 99 10.35 19.47 8.80
N ARG A 100 10.28 20.33 9.82
CA ARG A 100 9.56 20.04 11.06
C ARG A 100 8.07 19.86 10.87
N ILE A 101 7.41 20.66 10.02
CA ILE A 101 5.98 20.48 9.73
C ILE A 101 5.72 19.11 9.09
N ILE A 102 6.60 18.68 8.18
CA ILE A 102 6.52 17.34 7.58
C ILE A 102 6.83 16.26 8.62
N GLU A 103 7.97 16.36 9.30
CA GLU A 103 8.39 15.41 10.33
C GLU A 103 7.35 15.28 11.42
N GLU A 104 6.83 16.37 11.98
CA GLU A 104 5.79 16.33 13.00
C GLU A 104 4.44 15.89 12.45
N GLN A 105 4.17 15.96 11.16
CA GLN A 105 2.97 15.34 10.59
C GLN A 105 3.15 13.82 10.43
N PHE A 106 4.35 13.39 10.03
CA PHE A 106 4.74 11.97 9.98
C PHE A 106 5.02 11.37 11.37
N ASN A 107 5.39 12.21 12.34
CA ASN A 107 5.68 11.86 13.73
C ASN A 107 4.49 12.16 14.63
N ALA A 108 3.49 12.98 14.26
CA ALA A 108 2.18 12.96 14.90
C ALA A 108 1.38 11.72 14.48
N ARG A 109 1.82 11.02 13.41
CA ARG A 109 1.50 9.60 13.20
C ARG A 109 2.35 8.65 14.08
N LEU A 110 3.40 9.15 14.74
CA LEU A 110 4.19 8.47 15.77
C LEU A 110 3.87 9.08 17.15
N VAL A 111 2.70 8.75 17.69
CA VAL A 111 2.42 8.93 19.12
C VAL A 111 3.65 8.48 19.94
N PRO A 112 4.18 9.27 20.90
CA PRO A 112 5.27 8.79 21.75
C PRO A 112 4.82 7.50 22.39
N MET A 113 5.67 6.48 22.29
CA MET A 113 5.55 5.22 22.99
C MET A 113 5.76 5.49 24.50
N GLU A 114 4.85 6.20 25.16
CA GLU A 114 4.35 5.62 26.39
C GLU A 114 3.68 4.32 25.94
N GLU A 115 3.90 3.24 26.69
CA GLU A 115 3.16 2.00 26.55
C GLU A 115 1.66 2.27 26.82
N ALA A 116 1.00 3.03 25.95
CA ALA A 116 -0.36 2.73 25.61
C ALA A 116 -0.31 1.27 25.19
N PRO A 117 -1.06 0.38 25.85
CA PRO A 117 -1.05 -1.03 25.50
C PRO A 117 -1.25 -1.08 24.00
N ALA A 118 -0.34 -1.76 23.30
CA ALA A 118 -0.31 -1.82 21.84
C ALA A 118 -1.75 -1.88 21.35
N PRO A 119 -2.21 -0.96 20.47
CA PRO A 119 -3.53 -1.15 19.90
C PRO A 119 -3.46 -2.52 19.25
N ASP A 120 -4.28 -3.43 19.78
CA ASP A 120 -4.26 -4.86 19.50
C ASP A 120 -4.75 -5.11 18.07
N TYR A 121 -3.94 -4.69 17.10
CA TYR A 121 -4.16 -4.92 15.69
C TYR A 121 -3.00 -5.79 15.18
N PRO A 122 -3.22 -7.12 15.12
CA PRO A 122 -2.27 -8.05 14.56
C PRO A 122 -1.86 -7.64 13.14
N ALA A 123 -0.65 -8.04 12.72
CA ALA A 123 -0.11 -7.86 11.36
C ALA A 123 -0.94 -8.55 10.25
N ASP A 124 -2.11 -9.08 10.60
CA ASP A 124 -2.89 -10.09 9.91
C ASP A 124 -4.35 -9.65 9.68
N VAL A 125 -4.77 -8.48 10.17
CA VAL A 125 -6.20 -8.14 10.22
C VAL A 125 -6.71 -7.62 8.87
N LEU A 126 -7.24 -8.56 8.09
CA LEU A 126 -8.23 -8.33 7.04
C LEU A 126 -9.31 -7.40 7.60
N ARG A 127 -9.58 -6.26 6.94
CA ARG A 127 -10.64 -5.35 7.39
C ARG A 127 -11.92 -5.73 6.66
N PRO A 128 -12.83 -6.50 7.28
CA PRO A 128 -14.06 -6.88 6.62
C PRO A 128 -14.86 -5.63 6.22
N GLY A 129 -15.31 -5.60 4.96
CA GLY A 129 -16.37 -4.70 4.51
C GLY A 129 -17.70 -5.06 5.18
N PRO A 130 -18.81 -4.41 4.78
CA PRO A 130 -20.14 -4.62 5.39
C PRO A 130 -20.58 -6.09 5.43
N ASP A 131 -20.04 -6.92 4.54
CA ASP A 131 -20.36 -8.35 4.41
C ASP A 131 -19.39 -9.29 5.16
N GLY A 132 -18.47 -8.75 5.97
CA GLY A 132 -17.49 -9.58 6.67
C GLY A 132 -16.22 -9.93 5.86
N VAL A 133 -16.04 -9.34 4.67
CA VAL A 133 -14.97 -9.68 3.71
C VAL A 133 -14.23 -8.43 3.27
N ASP A 134 -12.89 -8.46 3.23
CA ASP A 134 -12.07 -7.30 2.88
C ASP A 134 -12.47 -6.73 1.50
N PRO A 135 -12.80 -5.43 1.36
CA PRO A 135 -13.22 -4.87 0.07
C PRO A 135 -12.18 -5.07 -1.04
N ARG A 136 -10.89 -5.18 -0.70
CA ARG A 136 -9.82 -5.46 -1.66
C ARG A 136 -9.87 -6.89 -2.20
N PHE A 137 -10.45 -7.83 -1.47
CA PHE A 137 -10.74 -9.18 -1.99
C PHE A 137 -11.74 -9.10 -3.13
N TRP A 138 -12.86 -8.38 -2.94
CA TRP A 138 -13.88 -8.22 -3.98
C TRP A 138 -13.35 -7.44 -5.18
N ALA A 139 -12.59 -6.37 -4.94
CA ALA A 139 -11.96 -5.59 -6.01
C ALA A 139 -11.02 -6.45 -6.87
N ALA A 140 -10.17 -7.27 -6.26
CA ALA A 140 -9.30 -8.20 -6.98
C ALA A 140 -10.11 -9.28 -7.73
N GLY A 141 -11.17 -9.82 -7.11
CA GLY A 141 -12.06 -10.81 -7.74
C GLY A 141 -12.74 -10.27 -9.00
N HIS A 142 -13.36 -9.09 -8.92
CA HIS A 142 -14.00 -8.45 -10.07
C HIS A 142 -13.01 -8.09 -11.18
N ALA A 143 -11.78 -7.70 -10.81
CA ALA A 143 -10.73 -7.45 -11.78
C ALA A 143 -10.33 -8.74 -12.53
N ILE A 144 -10.19 -9.87 -11.83
CA ILE A 144 -9.93 -11.19 -12.44
C ILE A 144 -11.08 -11.59 -13.36
N GLU A 145 -12.33 -11.44 -12.93
CA GLU A 145 -13.51 -11.75 -13.74
C GLU A 145 -13.55 -10.92 -15.02
N ARG A 146 -13.21 -9.63 -14.96
CA ARG A 146 -13.13 -8.76 -16.13
C ARG A 146 -12.05 -9.20 -17.11
N VAL A 147 -10.84 -9.48 -16.62
CA VAL A 147 -9.73 -9.98 -17.46
C VAL A 147 -10.11 -11.31 -18.10
N ARG A 148 -10.80 -12.19 -17.36
CA ARG A 148 -11.31 -13.46 -17.90
C ARG A 148 -12.42 -13.27 -18.93
N ALA A 149 -13.31 -12.28 -18.75
CA ALA A 149 -14.34 -11.95 -19.72
C ALA A 149 -13.75 -11.39 -21.03
N GLU A 150 -12.65 -10.63 -20.94
CA GLU A 150 -11.97 -10.02 -22.09
C GLU A 150 -11.05 -11.00 -22.84
N HIS A 151 -10.45 -11.96 -22.14
CA HIS A 151 -9.39 -12.81 -22.70
C HIS A 151 -9.67 -14.32 -22.63
N GLY A 152 -10.79 -14.74 -22.06
CA GLY A 152 -11.15 -16.15 -21.95
C GLY A 152 -10.13 -16.96 -21.15
N GLU A 153 -9.82 -18.16 -21.62
CA GLU A 153 -8.86 -19.05 -20.94
C GLU A 153 -7.41 -18.54 -21.01
N GLU A 154 -7.08 -17.65 -21.96
CA GLU A 154 -5.74 -17.03 -22.05
C GLU A 154 -5.48 -15.96 -20.99
N ALA A 155 -6.51 -15.57 -20.22
CA ALA A 155 -6.38 -14.61 -19.13
C ALA A 155 -5.32 -15.04 -18.12
N ILE A 156 -5.18 -16.34 -17.85
CA ILE A 156 -4.24 -16.89 -16.87
C ILE A 156 -2.76 -16.64 -17.21
N HIS A 157 -2.45 -16.42 -18.48
CA HIS A 157 -1.08 -16.18 -18.97
C HIS A 157 -0.72 -14.68 -19.01
N ARG A 158 -1.65 -13.80 -18.63
CA ARG A 158 -1.40 -12.36 -18.60
C ARG A 158 -0.66 -11.96 -17.32
N PRO A 159 0.32 -11.05 -17.40
CA PRO A 159 1.08 -10.60 -16.23
C PRO A 159 0.19 -9.87 -15.19
N GLU A 160 -0.88 -9.21 -15.62
CA GLU A 160 -1.86 -8.62 -14.71
C GLU A 160 -2.65 -9.66 -13.91
N TYR A 161 -2.84 -10.87 -14.44
CA TYR A 161 -3.61 -11.94 -13.80
C TYR A 161 -2.87 -12.49 -12.58
N GLY A 162 -1.55 -12.70 -12.69
CA GLY A 162 -0.71 -13.15 -11.58
C GLY A 162 -0.74 -12.17 -10.40
N ARG A 163 -0.61 -10.88 -10.68
CA ARG A 163 -0.71 -9.83 -9.66
C ARG A 163 -2.11 -9.77 -9.02
N LEU A 164 -3.18 -9.79 -9.82
CA LEU A 164 -4.54 -9.75 -9.30
C LEU A 164 -4.87 -11.00 -8.46
N PHE A 165 -4.34 -12.16 -8.85
CA PHE A 165 -4.48 -13.39 -8.09
C PHE A 165 -3.72 -13.33 -6.75
N ALA A 166 -2.52 -12.74 -6.73
CA ALA A 166 -1.78 -12.50 -5.49
C ALA A 166 -2.53 -11.54 -4.53
N GLU A 167 -3.14 -10.47 -5.05
CA GLU A 167 -3.97 -9.55 -4.27
C GLU A 167 -5.24 -10.24 -3.73
N LEU A 168 -5.92 -11.03 -4.57
CA LEU A 168 -7.08 -11.84 -4.17
C LEU A 168 -6.70 -12.79 -3.02
N HIS A 169 -5.60 -13.54 -3.17
CA HIS A 169 -5.15 -14.49 -2.15
C HIS A 169 -4.73 -13.77 -0.86
N ARG A 170 -4.06 -12.62 -0.95
CA ARG A 170 -3.65 -11.82 0.22
C ARG A 170 -4.85 -11.40 1.06
N TYR A 171 -5.92 -10.91 0.43
CA TYR A 171 -7.10 -10.39 1.11
C TYR A 171 -8.21 -11.42 1.33
N ALA A 172 -8.00 -12.68 0.92
CA ALA A 172 -9.00 -13.73 1.09
C ALA A 172 -9.34 -13.98 2.57
N PRO A 173 -10.64 -14.16 2.91
CA PRO A 173 -11.06 -14.54 4.25
C PRO A 173 -10.36 -15.80 4.77
N PRO A 174 -10.09 -15.94 6.08
CA PRO A 174 -9.36 -17.09 6.62
C PRO A 174 -10.06 -18.42 6.34
N ALA A 175 -11.39 -18.45 6.39
CA ALA A 175 -12.19 -19.63 6.06
C ALA A 175 -12.02 -20.06 4.60
N LEU A 176 -11.87 -19.10 3.68
CA LEU A 176 -11.63 -19.37 2.27
C LEU A 176 -10.21 -19.84 2.03
N LYS A 177 -9.20 -19.18 2.64
CA LYS A 177 -7.80 -19.63 2.61
C LYS A 177 -7.65 -21.05 3.11
N LYS A 178 -8.34 -21.40 4.20
CA LYS A 178 -8.35 -22.77 4.73
C LYS A 178 -8.95 -23.76 3.74
N LYS A 179 -10.11 -23.45 3.14
CA LYS A 179 -10.71 -24.31 2.09
C LYS A 179 -9.81 -24.47 0.87
N MET A 180 -9.16 -23.39 0.43
CA MET A 180 -8.20 -23.42 -0.68
C MET A 180 -6.98 -24.29 -0.34
N SER A 181 -6.42 -24.15 0.86
CA SER A 181 -5.30 -24.98 1.33
C SER A 181 -5.68 -26.46 1.47
N ASP A 182 -6.85 -26.75 2.05
CA ASP A 182 -7.37 -28.11 2.21
C ASP A 182 -7.61 -28.76 0.83
N LYS A 183 -8.17 -28.01 -0.12
CA LYS A 183 -8.38 -28.50 -1.50
C LYS A 183 -7.08 -28.68 -2.26
N ALA A 184 -6.11 -27.78 -2.09
CA ALA A 184 -4.79 -27.90 -2.70
C ALA A 184 -4.03 -29.12 -2.15
N ARG A 185 -4.20 -29.46 -0.87
CA ARG A 185 -3.67 -30.70 -0.28
C ARG A 185 -4.37 -31.95 -0.83
N GLU A 186 -5.70 -31.92 -0.95
CA GLU A 186 -6.47 -33.02 -1.55
C GLU A 186 -6.06 -33.29 -3.01
N LEU A 187 -5.80 -32.23 -3.77
CA LEU A 187 -5.36 -32.31 -5.16
C LEU A 187 -3.86 -32.58 -5.33
N GLY A 188 -3.11 -32.73 -4.23
CA GLY A 188 -1.66 -32.98 -4.27
C GLY A 188 -0.86 -31.81 -4.84
N LEU A 189 -1.34 -30.57 -4.74
CA LEU A 189 -0.67 -29.36 -5.22
C LEU A 189 0.30 -28.76 -4.17
N ILE A 190 0.25 -29.25 -2.92
CA ILE A 190 1.12 -28.81 -1.83
C ILE A 190 1.95 -30.01 -1.36
N PRO A 191 3.29 -29.89 -1.26
CA PRO A 191 4.14 -30.94 -0.74
C PRO A 191 3.83 -31.30 0.71
N GLN A 192 4.24 -32.49 1.14
CA GLN A 192 4.23 -32.82 2.57
C GLN A 192 5.19 -31.91 3.33
N THR A 193 4.71 -31.34 4.44
CA THR A 193 5.51 -30.49 5.32
C THR A 193 6.53 -31.35 6.07
N THR A 194 7.81 -31.04 5.88
CA THR A 194 8.94 -31.67 6.61
C THR A 194 9.69 -30.68 7.49
N HIS A 195 9.59 -29.38 7.22
CA HIS A 195 10.28 -28.32 7.92
C HIS A 195 9.33 -27.14 8.19
N VAL A 196 9.66 -26.37 9.22
CA VAL A 196 8.98 -25.12 9.59
C VAL A 196 9.99 -23.99 9.79
N ASP A 197 9.52 -22.75 9.67
CA ASP A 197 10.27 -21.58 10.08
C ASP A 197 10.22 -21.35 11.61
N GLU A 198 10.90 -20.29 12.07
CA GLU A 198 10.95 -19.86 13.47
C GLU A 198 9.58 -19.55 14.11
N HIS A 199 8.53 -19.40 13.30
CA HIS A 199 7.16 -19.16 13.73
C HIS A 199 6.26 -20.40 13.58
N GLY A 200 6.83 -21.57 13.23
CA GLY A 200 6.09 -22.81 13.04
C GLY A 200 5.32 -22.88 11.72
N ARG A 201 5.60 -22.00 10.75
CA ARG A 201 4.95 -22.02 9.43
C ARG A 201 5.67 -23.01 8.52
N PRO A 202 4.95 -23.81 7.73
CA PRO A 202 5.56 -24.82 6.85
C PRO A 202 6.42 -24.17 5.78
N VAL A 203 7.65 -24.68 5.61
CA VAL A 203 8.57 -24.28 4.55
C VAL A 203 8.91 -25.49 3.69
N TYR A 204 9.02 -25.26 2.38
CA TYR A 204 9.23 -26.33 1.40
C TYR A 204 10.46 -26.04 0.56
N SER A 205 11.26 -27.06 0.28
CA SER A 205 12.38 -26.94 -0.64
C SER A 205 11.90 -26.95 -2.10
N LEU A 206 12.72 -26.44 -3.02
CA LEU A 206 12.41 -26.46 -4.45
C LEU A 206 12.30 -27.90 -4.98
N GLU A 207 13.07 -28.84 -4.43
CA GLU A 207 13.02 -30.26 -4.76
C GLU A 207 11.67 -30.88 -4.38
N GLN A 208 11.13 -30.53 -3.20
CA GLN A 208 9.82 -31.01 -2.76
C GLN A 208 8.71 -30.47 -3.64
N ILE A 209 8.79 -29.19 -4.01
CA ILE A 209 7.84 -28.56 -4.93
C ILE A 209 7.94 -29.20 -6.32
N ALA A 210 9.14 -29.42 -6.83
CA ALA A 210 9.39 -30.07 -8.12
C ALA A 210 8.79 -31.48 -8.17
N ALA A 211 9.04 -32.29 -7.15
CA ALA A 211 8.52 -33.65 -7.04
C ALA A 211 6.98 -33.68 -6.95
N THR A 212 6.38 -32.71 -6.25
CA THR A 212 4.92 -32.63 -6.07
C THR A 212 4.22 -32.18 -7.35
N LEU A 213 4.80 -31.21 -8.07
CA LEU A 213 4.22 -30.65 -9.29
C LEU A 213 4.64 -31.41 -10.56
N GLY A 214 5.46 -32.46 -10.45
CA GLY A 214 5.93 -33.25 -11.58
C GLY A 214 6.85 -32.47 -12.53
N THR A 215 7.63 -31.54 -12.00
CA THR A 215 8.55 -30.68 -12.77
C THR A 215 10.00 -30.84 -12.26
N THR A 216 10.96 -30.13 -12.83
CA THR A 216 12.36 -30.12 -12.37
C THR A 216 12.70 -28.85 -11.60
N VAL A 217 13.75 -28.91 -10.80
CA VAL A 217 14.25 -27.73 -10.06
C VAL A 217 14.75 -26.66 -11.03
N GLU A 218 15.39 -27.01 -12.15
CA GLU A 218 15.81 -26.02 -13.14
C GLU A 218 14.63 -25.30 -13.79
N GLU A 219 13.54 -26.02 -14.07
CA GLU A 219 12.33 -25.44 -14.65
C GLU A 219 11.66 -24.47 -13.65
N LEU A 220 11.60 -24.85 -12.37
CA LEU A 220 11.10 -23.96 -11.31
C LEU A 220 11.99 -22.73 -11.11
N GLN A 221 13.31 -22.86 -11.19
CA GLN A 221 14.23 -21.73 -11.09
C GLN A 221 14.08 -20.79 -12.30
N ARG A 222 13.87 -21.33 -13.50
CA ARG A 222 13.58 -20.55 -14.70
C ARG A 222 12.26 -19.79 -14.57
N LEU A 223 11.20 -20.44 -14.10
CA LEU A 223 9.92 -19.80 -13.83
C LEU A 223 10.03 -18.75 -12.73
N ASN A 224 10.79 -19.03 -11.67
CA ASN A 224 11.04 -18.08 -10.59
C ASN A 224 11.78 -16.84 -11.10
N ALA A 225 12.74 -17.00 -12.02
CA ALA A 225 13.42 -15.87 -12.65
C ALA A 225 12.51 -15.07 -13.59
N LEU A 226 11.61 -15.74 -14.31
CA LEU A 226 10.64 -15.10 -15.21
C LEU A 226 9.56 -14.31 -14.45
N HIS A 227 9.20 -14.79 -13.26
CA HIS A 227 8.14 -14.24 -12.41
C HIS A 227 8.70 -13.66 -11.09
N ALA A 228 9.96 -13.23 -11.08
CA ALA A 228 10.65 -12.81 -9.85
C ALA A 228 9.94 -11.66 -9.14
N ASP A 229 9.40 -10.71 -9.90
CA ASP A 229 8.64 -9.57 -9.37
C ASP A 229 7.32 -9.99 -8.72
N GLU A 230 6.64 -11.00 -9.29
CA GLU A 230 5.36 -11.53 -8.77
C GLU A 230 5.60 -12.37 -7.51
N ILE A 231 6.66 -13.18 -7.50
CA ILE A 231 7.04 -14.01 -6.35
C ILE A 231 7.51 -13.11 -5.20
N GLN A 232 8.28 -12.06 -5.50
CA GLN A 232 8.66 -11.05 -4.51
C GLN A 232 7.43 -10.34 -3.93
N ALA A 233 6.43 -9.99 -4.76
CA ALA A 233 5.18 -9.40 -4.30
C ALA A 233 4.35 -10.33 -3.40
N MET A 234 4.49 -11.65 -3.54
CA MET A 234 3.87 -12.66 -2.68
C MET A 234 4.67 -12.98 -1.39
N GLY A 235 5.76 -12.27 -1.13
CA GLY A 235 6.59 -12.46 0.07
C GLY A 235 7.92 -13.15 -0.19
N GLY A 236 8.24 -13.46 -1.45
CA GLY A 236 9.51 -14.05 -1.86
C GLY A 236 9.70 -15.49 -1.42
N LEU A 237 10.88 -16.03 -1.74
CA LEU A 237 11.33 -17.30 -1.17
C LEU A 237 11.80 -17.07 0.26
N TYR A 238 11.43 -17.98 1.16
CA TYR A 238 11.93 -17.95 2.53
C TYR A 238 13.44 -18.23 2.57
N THR A 239 14.21 -17.33 3.19
CA THR A 239 15.67 -17.41 3.30
C THR A 239 16.17 -17.50 4.75
N GLY A 240 15.25 -17.58 5.72
CA GLY A 240 15.56 -17.66 7.14
C GLY A 240 15.90 -19.08 7.62
N PRO A 241 16.13 -19.24 8.94
CA PRO A 241 16.46 -20.54 9.54
C PRO A 241 15.29 -21.53 9.43
N VAL A 242 15.59 -22.76 9.04
CA VAL A 242 14.60 -23.85 8.94
C VAL A 242 14.81 -24.87 10.05
N HIS A 243 13.71 -25.35 10.61
CA HIS A 243 13.70 -26.36 11.66
C HIS A 243 12.94 -27.60 11.18
N PRO A 244 13.45 -28.82 11.43
CA PRO A 244 12.72 -30.03 11.10
C PRO A 244 11.42 -30.09 11.92
N LEU A 245 10.33 -30.54 11.28
CA LEU A 245 9.08 -30.83 11.96
C LEU A 245 9.31 -31.99 12.92
N GLN A 246 9.07 -31.78 14.23
CA GLN A 246 9.20 -32.81 15.26
C GLN A 246 8.05 -33.80 15.25
#